data_AF-A0A3S5CPZ6-F1
#
_entry.id   AF-A0A3S5CPZ6-F1
#
_cell.length_a   1.000
_cell.length_b   1.000
_cell.length_c   1.000
_cell.angle_alpha   90.00
_cell.angle_beta   90.00
_cell.angle_gamma   90.00
#
_symmetry.space_group_name_H-M   'P 1'
#
loop_
_entity.id
_entity.type
_entity.pdbx_description
1 polymer ?
#
loop_
_entity_poly.entity_id
_entity_poly.type
_entity_poly.pdbx_seq_one_letter_code
_entity_poly.pdbx_strand_id
1 'polypeptide(L)'
;MLDNVVKCYPPFPGNEANYLRAQIARISATTQISPEGFYMFGGDDEEEEEEDEDDEGGGQDRQRYSMNPEYEPLPVKELAETGKWVHHIGYILPQGRCSWLVNGKAEANCLENSSTNQYSCFLDTYKKRFQG
;
A
#
# COMPACT_ATOMS: atom_id res chain seq x y z
N MET A 1 -15.66 -10.95 -17.14
CA MET A 1 -14.83 -12.11 -16.74
C MET A 1 -13.39 -11.62 -16.70
N LEU A 2 -12.68 -11.79 -15.58
CA LEU A 2 -11.28 -11.36 -15.36
C LEU A 2 -10.42 -12.55 -14.91
N ASP A 3 -10.66 -13.70 -15.51
CA ASP A 3 -10.11 -15.01 -15.15
C ASP A 3 -9.17 -15.58 -16.20
N ASN A 4 -8.84 -14.80 -17.24
CA ASN A 4 -7.91 -15.21 -18.28
C ASN A 4 -6.50 -15.43 -17.71
N VAL A 5 -5.75 -16.35 -18.34
CA VAL A 5 -4.33 -16.56 -18.03
C VAL A 5 -3.49 -15.46 -18.65
N VAL A 6 -2.58 -14.88 -17.88
CA VAL A 6 -1.67 -13.84 -18.36
C VAL A 6 -0.50 -14.48 -19.12
N LYS A 7 -0.39 -14.16 -20.41
CA LYS A 7 0.69 -14.67 -21.27
C LYS A 7 1.91 -13.75 -21.16
N CYS A 8 2.86 -14.10 -20.29
CA CYS A 8 4.13 -13.39 -20.16
C CYS A 8 5.28 -14.34 -19.80
N TYR A 9 6.52 -13.88 -20.05
CA TYR A 9 7.73 -14.51 -19.54
C TYR A 9 8.52 -13.49 -18.71
N PRO A 10 8.83 -13.78 -17.44
CA PRO A 10 8.46 -15.00 -16.72
C PRO A 10 6.94 -15.16 -16.47
N PRO A 11 6.45 -16.39 -16.22
CA PRO A 11 5.03 -16.63 -15.95
C PRO A 11 4.53 -15.85 -14.73
N PHE A 12 3.38 -15.20 -14.85
CA PHE A 12 2.76 -14.48 -13.74
C PHE A 12 1.97 -15.45 -12.83
N PRO A 13 2.16 -15.39 -11.50
CA PRO A 13 1.42 -16.23 -10.57
C PRO A 13 0.00 -15.67 -10.36
N GLY A 14 -0.94 -16.06 -11.21
CA GLY A 14 -2.36 -15.69 -11.08
C GLY A 14 -3.07 -15.54 -12.43
N ASN A 15 -4.30 -15.06 -12.36
CA ASN A 15 -5.10 -14.70 -13.54
C ASN A 15 -5.04 -13.20 -13.84
N GLU A 16 -5.83 -12.77 -14.83
CA GLU A 16 -5.94 -11.38 -15.25
C GLU A 16 -6.33 -10.43 -14.11
N ALA A 17 -7.28 -10.81 -13.25
CA ALA A 17 -7.65 -10.01 -12.08
C ALA A 17 -6.46 -9.76 -11.15
N ASN A 18 -5.64 -10.78 -10.92
CA ASN A 18 -4.46 -10.66 -10.05
C ASN A 18 -3.40 -9.75 -10.67
N TYR A 19 -3.19 -9.86 -11.99
CA TYR A 19 -2.25 -9.00 -12.71
C TYR A 19 -2.70 -7.55 -12.72
N LEU A 20 -3.97 -7.30 -13.01
CA LEU A 20 -4.57 -5.97 -12.90
C LEU A 20 -4.39 -5.41 -11.50
N ARG A 21 -4.61 -6.22 -10.46
CA ARG A 21 -4.45 -5.75 -9.09
C ARG A 21 -3.01 -5.42 -8.72
N ALA A 22 -2.05 -6.21 -9.20
CA ALA A 22 -0.63 -5.93 -9.04
C ALA A 22 -0.23 -4.62 -9.75
N GLN A 23 -0.76 -4.37 -10.95
CA GLN A 23 -0.54 -3.11 -11.66
C GLN A 23 -1.12 -1.91 -10.90
N ILE A 24 -2.38 -2.01 -10.45
CA ILE A 24 -3.03 -0.95 -9.65
C ILE A 24 -2.21 -0.67 -8.39
N ALA A 25 -1.76 -1.70 -7.67
CA ALA A 25 -0.95 -1.51 -6.46
C ALA A 25 0.34 -0.72 -6.74
N ARG A 26 1.07 -1.08 -7.80
CA ARG A 26 2.31 -0.39 -8.20
C ARG A 26 2.07 1.05 -8.63
N ILE A 27 1.03 1.30 -9.42
CA ILE A 27 0.68 2.66 -9.87
C ILE A 27 0.28 3.50 -8.65
N SER A 28 -0.66 3.01 -7.85
CA SER A 28 -1.12 3.70 -6.64
C SER A 28 0.04 4.11 -5.71
N ALA A 29 0.95 3.18 -5.41
CA ALA A 29 2.08 3.46 -4.53
C ALA A 29 3.11 4.46 -5.10
N THR A 30 3.16 4.64 -6.42
CA THR A 30 4.18 5.46 -7.10
C THR A 30 3.65 6.74 -7.74
N THR A 31 2.33 6.94 -7.79
CA THR A 31 1.75 8.11 -8.46
C THR A 31 0.73 8.87 -7.63
N GLN A 32 0.31 8.34 -6.48
CA GLN A 32 -0.56 9.09 -5.57
C GLN A 32 0.29 10.04 -4.73
N ILE A 33 0.14 11.32 -5.04
CA ILE A 33 0.88 12.42 -4.44
C ILE A 33 -0.10 13.54 -4.07
N SER A 34 0.24 14.30 -3.04
CA SER A 34 -0.50 15.50 -2.60
C SER A 34 0.47 16.68 -2.47
N PRO A 35 -0.03 17.92 -2.49
CA PRO A 35 0.80 19.06 -2.13
C PRO A 35 1.45 18.89 -0.75
N GLU A 36 2.67 19.37 -0.62
CA GLU A 36 3.39 19.44 0.65
C GLU A 36 2.50 20.07 1.74
N GLY A 37 2.40 19.42 2.91
CA GLY A 37 1.60 19.90 4.03
C GLY A 37 0.09 19.62 3.97
N PHE A 38 -0.42 19.00 2.90
CA PHE A 38 -1.86 18.70 2.76
C PHE A 38 -2.34 17.59 3.71
N TYR A 39 -1.50 16.57 3.94
CA TYR A 39 -1.75 15.50 4.90
C TYR A 39 -0.70 15.55 6.01
N MET A 40 -1.10 15.22 7.23
CA MET A 40 -0.22 15.10 8.39
C MET A 40 -0.30 13.71 9.00
N PHE A 41 0.83 13.20 9.50
CA PHE A 41 0.88 11.92 10.21
C PHE A 41 0.52 12.13 11.68
N GLY A 42 -0.40 11.31 12.19
CA GLY A 42 -0.86 11.36 13.58
C GLY A 42 -1.67 12.60 13.95
N GLY A 43 -2.77 12.84 13.23
CA GLY A 43 -3.69 13.94 13.55
C GLY A 43 -4.49 13.68 14.84
N ASP A 44 -5.21 14.72 15.29
CA ASP A 44 -5.94 14.82 16.57
C ASP A 44 -6.98 13.71 16.87
N ASP A 45 -7.24 12.79 15.93
CA ASP A 45 -8.03 11.58 16.17
C ASP A 45 -7.24 10.50 16.95
N GLU A 46 -5.99 10.78 17.34
CA GLU A 46 -5.16 9.88 18.16
C GLU A 46 -5.53 9.86 19.66
N GLU A 47 -6.43 10.72 20.15
CA GLU A 47 -6.86 10.71 21.57
C GLU A 47 -8.09 9.81 21.86
N GLU A 48 -8.75 9.19 20.87
CA GLU A 48 -9.96 8.36 21.07
C GLU A 48 -9.84 6.87 20.67
N GLU A 49 -8.65 6.34 20.37
CA GLU A 49 -8.46 4.90 20.10
C GLU A 49 -7.48 4.21 21.08
N GLU A 50 -7.43 4.68 22.33
CA GLU A 50 -6.87 3.93 23.47
C GLU A 50 -8.00 3.14 24.17
N GLU A 51 -8.67 2.23 23.47
CA GLU A 51 -9.47 1.14 24.05
C GLU A 51 -10.03 0.26 22.92
N ASP A 52 -9.25 -0.75 22.48
CA ASP A 52 -9.72 -2.09 22.09
C ASP A 52 -8.52 -2.93 21.59
N GLU A 53 -7.76 -3.47 22.54
CA GLU A 53 -6.65 -4.42 22.32
C GLU A 53 -7.10 -5.83 21.85
N ASP A 54 -8.36 -6.02 21.41
CA ASP A 54 -8.93 -7.35 21.08
C ASP A 54 -9.80 -7.38 19.79
N ASP A 55 -9.43 -6.63 18.74
CA ASP A 55 -9.96 -6.88 17.38
C ASP A 55 -8.89 -7.57 16.50
N GLU A 56 -8.89 -8.90 16.51
CA GLU A 56 -8.18 -9.79 15.58
C GLU A 56 -8.76 -9.69 14.14
N GLY A 57 -8.81 -8.46 13.58
CA GLY A 57 -9.68 -8.09 12.48
C GLY A 57 -9.11 -7.09 11.48
N GLY A 58 -7.80 -7.10 11.18
CA GLY A 58 -7.28 -6.55 9.92
C GLY A 58 -7.34 -5.03 9.73
N GLY A 59 -7.05 -4.24 10.77
CA GLY A 59 -7.00 -2.78 10.72
C GLY A 59 -5.62 -2.13 10.55
N GLN A 60 -4.51 -2.87 10.59
CA GLN A 60 -3.16 -2.28 10.62
C GLN A 60 -2.55 -2.07 9.22
N ASP A 61 -3.12 -1.15 8.44
CA ASP A 61 -2.40 -0.37 7.39
C ASP A 61 -3.32 0.64 6.69
N ARG A 62 -4.39 1.12 7.35
CA ARG A 62 -4.91 2.45 6.99
C ARG A 62 -3.79 3.41 7.32
N GLN A 63 -3.12 3.90 6.28
CA GLN A 63 -2.04 4.85 6.45
C GLN A 63 -2.51 5.96 7.36
N ARG A 64 -1.83 6.08 8.51
CA ARG A 64 -2.19 6.94 9.64
C ARG A 64 -1.93 8.41 9.31
N TYR A 65 -2.59 8.91 8.28
CA TYR A 65 -2.57 10.32 7.90
C TYR A 65 -4.00 10.86 7.86
N SER A 66 -4.16 12.09 8.29
CA SER A 66 -5.41 12.84 8.21
C SER A 66 -5.17 14.14 7.43
N MET A 67 -6.26 14.74 6.95
CA MET A 67 -6.20 16.03 6.25
C MET A 67 -5.77 17.10 7.24
N ASN A 68 -4.77 17.90 6.88
CA ASN A 68 -4.31 18.99 7.74
C ASN A 68 -5.34 20.14 7.70
N PRO A 69 -6.00 20.48 8.83
CA PRO A 69 -6.97 21.58 8.88
C PRO A 69 -6.31 22.96 8.68
N GLU A 70 -5.00 23.09 8.94
CA GLU A 70 -4.23 24.31 8.79
C GLU A 70 -3.58 24.44 7.39
N TYR A 71 -3.99 23.61 6.43
CA TYR A 71 -3.43 23.63 5.09
C TYR A 71 -3.73 24.95 4.35
N GLU A 72 -2.68 25.68 3.97
CA GLU A 72 -2.77 26.83 3.07
C GLU A 72 -2.45 26.42 1.62
N PRO A 73 -3.36 26.68 0.66
CA PRO A 73 -3.13 26.34 -0.74
C PRO A 73 -1.92 27.06 -1.33
N LEU A 74 -1.03 26.29 -1.97
CA LEU A 74 0.12 26.84 -2.68
C LEU A 74 -0.34 27.58 -3.97
N PRO A 75 0.35 28.67 -4.37
CA PRO A 75 0.06 29.33 -5.63
C PRO A 75 0.35 28.41 -6.82
N VAL A 76 -0.38 28.59 -7.93
CA VAL A 76 -0.29 27.73 -9.13
C VAL A 76 1.15 27.59 -9.67
N LYS A 77 1.96 28.65 -9.53
CA LYS A 77 3.36 28.63 -9.96
C LYS A 77 4.20 27.60 -9.18
N GLU A 78 3.95 27.47 -7.88
CA GLU A 78 4.65 26.51 -7.01
C GLU A 78 4.14 25.09 -7.22
N LEU A 79 2.85 24.91 -7.53
CA LEU A 79 2.28 23.61 -7.88
C LEU A 79 2.90 23.00 -9.16
N ALA A 80 3.53 23.82 -10.02
CA ALA A 80 4.28 23.31 -11.17
C ALA A 80 5.64 22.70 -10.79
N GLU A 81 6.14 22.96 -9.58
CA GLU A 81 7.41 22.44 -9.10
C GLU A 81 7.25 21.03 -8.52
N THR A 82 8.02 20.07 -9.01
CA THR A 82 7.92 18.66 -8.56
C THR A 82 8.27 18.48 -7.09
N GLY A 83 9.06 19.38 -6.50
CA GLY A 83 9.44 19.34 -5.08
C GLY A 83 8.30 19.67 -4.12
N LYS A 84 7.19 20.23 -4.62
CA LYS A 84 6.00 20.58 -3.83
C LYS A 84 4.96 19.46 -3.75
N TRP A 85 5.29 18.29 -4.28
CA TRP A 85 4.43 17.12 -4.26
C TRP A 85 5.08 15.99 -3.47
N VAL A 86 4.36 15.46 -2.50
CA VAL A 86 4.83 14.39 -1.61
C VAL A 86 3.93 13.16 -1.74
N HIS A 87 4.54 11.97 -1.64
CA HIS A 87 3.78 10.75 -1.54
C HIS A 87 3.05 10.70 -0.20
N HIS A 88 1.75 10.46 -0.26
CA HIS A 88 0.96 10.13 0.92
C HIS A 88 0.62 8.65 0.99
N ILE A 89 0.87 7.87 -0.07
CA ILE A 89 0.70 6.40 -0.08
C ILE A 89 1.99 5.66 0.27
N GLY A 90 1.86 4.52 0.95
CA GLY A 90 2.96 3.69 1.41
C GLY A 90 3.76 3.12 0.24
N TYR A 91 5.09 3.22 0.34
CA TYR A 91 5.99 2.68 -0.68
C TYR A 91 6.02 1.16 -0.63
N ILE A 92 5.83 0.51 -1.79
CA ILE A 92 5.98 -0.94 -1.93
C ILE A 92 7.48 -1.28 -1.97
N LEU A 93 7.96 -1.93 -0.91
CA LEU A 93 9.33 -2.43 -0.82
C LEU A 93 9.60 -3.44 -1.95
N PRO A 94 10.87 -3.68 -2.30
CA PRO A 94 11.22 -4.70 -3.27
C PRO A 94 10.61 -6.07 -2.93
N GLN A 95 10.38 -6.39 -1.66
CA GLN A 95 9.78 -7.67 -1.25
C GLN A 95 8.33 -7.86 -1.74
N GLY A 96 7.63 -6.79 -2.12
CA GLY A 96 6.23 -6.83 -2.55
C GLY A 96 5.23 -6.34 -1.50
N ARG A 97 5.72 -5.77 -0.39
CA ARG A 97 4.92 -5.33 0.76
C ARG A 97 5.27 -3.89 1.14
N CYS A 98 4.36 -3.20 1.84
CA CYS A 98 4.61 -1.84 2.35
C CYS A 98 5.36 -1.83 3.69
N SER A 99 5.41 -2.96 4.38
CA SER A 99 6.15 -3.17 5.63
C SER A 99 7.17 -4.30 5.47
N TRP A 100 8.25 -4.22 6.24
CA TRP A 100 9.35 -5.19 6.16
C TRP A 100 8.97 -6.50 6.86
N LEU A 101 9.08 -7.63 6.15
CA LEU A 101 8.88 -8.95 6.76
C LEU A 101 10.21 -9.50 7.28
N VAL A 102 10.27 -9.80 8.58
CA VAL A 102 11.41 -10.52 9.17
C VAL A 102 11.19 -12.03 9.00
N ASN A 103 12.12 -12.70 8.31
CA ASN A 103 12.07 -14.16 8.17
C ASN A 103 12.26 -14.83 9.55
N GLY A 104 11.24 -15.55 10.04
CA GLY A 104 11.29 -16.29 11.31
C GLY A 104 10.07 -16.14 12.24
N LYS A 105 9.10 -15.26 11.93
CA LYS A 105 7.86 -15.08 12.71
C LYS A 105 6.62 -14.89 11.84
N ALA A 106 6.34 -15.78 10.88
CA ALA A 106 5.15 -15.63 10.04
C ALA A 106 4.70 -16.95 9.39
N GLU A 107 4.16 -17.89 10.18
CA GLU A 107 3.37 -18.99 9.62
C GLU A 107 1.85 -18.83 9.87
N ALA A 108 1.41 -17.81 10.62
CA ALA A 108 0.01 -17.75 11.05
C ALA A 108 -0.92 -16.79 10.28
N ASN A 109 -0.42 -15.81 9.50
CA ASN A 109 -1.28 -14.66 9.17
C ASN A 109 -1.46 -14.33 7.67
N CYS A 110 -1.26 -15.29 6.77
CA CYS A 110 -1.40 -15.06 5.32
C CYS A 110 -2.63 -15.72 4.67
N LEU A 111 -3.38 -16.56 5.38
CA LEU A 111 -4.52 -17.30 4.81
C LEU A 111 -5.90 -16.80 5.24
N GLU A 112 -5.96 -15.92 6.23
CA GLU A 112 -7.21 -15.32 6.68
C GLU A 112 -7.19 -13.82 6.33
N ASN A 113 -8.32 -13.30 5.86
CA ASN A 113 -8.55 -11.91 5.39
C ASN A 113 -8.41 -11.67 3.87
N SER A 114 -9.31 -12.34 3.15
CA SER A 114 -9.49 -12.38 1.70
C SER A 114 -9.66 -11.03 0.96
N SER A 115 -10.00 -9.93 1.63
CA SER A 115 -10.30 -8.65 0.94
C SER A 115 -9.14 -7.64 0.90
N THR A 116 -8.24 -7.62 1.89
CA THR A 116 -7.20 -6.58 2.01
C THR A 116 -5.77 -7.14 1.95
N ASN A 117 -5.55 -8.41 2.36
CA ASN A 117 -4.26 -9.09 2.23
C ASN A 117 -3.89 -9.44 0.78
N GLN A 118 -4.78 -9.23 -0.18
CA GLN A 118 -4.44 -9.48 -1.59
C GLN A 118 -3.37 -8.51 -2.11
N TYR A 119 -3.22 -7.29 -1.58
CA TYR A 119 -2.27 -6.32 -2.14
C TYR A 119 -0.81 -6.66 -1.83
N SER A 120 -0.56 -7.31 -0.70
CA SER A 120 0.76 -7.76 -0.25
C SER A 120 1.08 -9.19 -0.71
N CYS A 121 0.12 -10.12 -0.63
CA CYS A 121 0.37 -11.54 -0.90
C CYS A 121 0.63 -11.86 -2.39
N PHE A 122 0.10 -11.08 -3.34
CA PHE A 122 0.31 -11.35 -4.77
C PHE A 122 1.74 -11.07 -5.25
N LEU A 123 2.44 -10.08 -4.68
CA LEU A 123 3.81 -9.74 -5.07
C LEU A 123 4.86 -10.63 -4.37
N ASP A 124 4.57 -11.12 -3.17
CA ASP A 124 5.43 -12.06 -2.42
C ASP A 124 5.69 -13.36 -3.21
N THR A 125 4.70 -13.81 -3.97
CA THR A 125 4.79 -15.05 -4.77
C THR A 125 5.74 -14.89 -5.96
N TYR A 126 5.89 -13.67 -6.50
CA TYR A 126 6.73 -13.41 -7.67
C TYR A 126 8.23 -13.49 -7.36
N LYS A 127 8.67 -13.11 -6.15
CA LYS A 127 10.11 -13.11 -5.81
C LYS A 127 10.66 -14.46 -5.35
N LYS A 128 9.86 -15.28 -4.67
CA LYS A 128 10.31 -16.61 -4.21
C LYS A 128 10.67 -17.58 -5.35
N ARG A 129 10.31 -17.26 -6.60
CA ARG A 129 10.56 -18.12 -7.77
C ARG A 129 11.78 -17.73 -8.63
N PHE A 130 12.41 -16.58 -8.39
CA PHE A 130 13.49 -16.03 -9.23
C PHE A 130 14.81 -15.75 -8.51
N GLN A 131 15.01 -16.28 -7.29
CA GLN A 131 16.29 -16.27 -6.58
C GLN A 131 16.79 -17.71 -6.28
N GLY A 132 16.53 -18.64 -7.20
CA GLY A 132 17.17 -19.96 -7.26
C GLY A 132 18.20 -20.00 -8.36
#